data_AF-A0A6N8LYP4-F1
#
_entry.id   AF-A0A6N8LYP4-F1
#
_cell.length_a   1.000
_cell.length_b   1.000
_cell.length_c   1.000
_cell.angle_alpha   90.00
_cell.angle_beta   90.00
_cell.angle_gamma   90.00
#
_symmetry.space_group_name_H-M   'P 1'
#
loop_
_entity.id
_entity.type
_entity.pdbx_description
1 polymer ?
#
loop_
_entity_poly.entity_id
_entity_poly.type
_entity_poly.pdbx_seq_one_letter_code
_entity_poly.pdbx_strand_id
1 'polypeptide(L)'
;MMTHRHDDHSDHGHGMAEDLPRLNAQLGRRRALQWFAGAGTAALVAGCGGGSGSSSSSTTSSAAATTTTTTATPTPTATPTPTATATPTPTATTTGCVADPSETAGPYPGDGTNTASGSTSNVLTSSGIVRSDIRKSFITSTTDAGGVLVTLTLTVVNVNATCAPLAGYAVYLWHADRQGHYSLYTAAAESYLRGVQVTDANGQVTFTTYFPPAYDGRWPHFHFEVFSSLSNALSGRYAILTSQMCMPAAICNTVFANTSLYPTAASIFSRLSLSTDNVFGDNTAAQIAQQTPTFSGSVAAGYTAAAVIGIAR
;
A
#
# COMPACT_ATOMS: atom_id res chain seq x y z
N MET A 1 -48.04 43.09 37.91
CA MET A 1 -47.95 42.14 36.78
C MET A 1 -46.50 41.67 36.69
N MET A 2 -46.23 40.50 37.27
CA MET A 2 -45.09 39.61 36.95
C MET A 2 -45.19 39.18 35.47
N THR A 3 -44.15 38.88 34.68
CA THR A 3 -42.81 38.33 34.97
C THR A 3 -41.93 38.39 33.71
N HIS A 4 -40.62 38.29 33.95
CA HIS A 4 -39.48 38.09 33.04
C HIS A 4 -39.69 37.11 31.88
N ARG A 5 -39.04 37.39 30.73
CA ARG A 5 -38.64 36.37 29.75
C ARG A 5 -37.15 36.05 29.94
N HIS A 6 -36.86 34.78 30.19
CA HIS A 6 -35.54 34.17 30.15
C HIS A 6 -35.32 33.51 28.78
N ASP A 7 -34.04 33.48 28.40
CA ASP A 7 -33.43 32.62 27.39
C ASP A 7 -33.81 31.14 27.59
N ASP A 8 -33.71 30.32 26.54
CA ASP A 8 -32.64 29.32 26.38
C ASP A 8 -32.99 28.22 25.34
N HIS A 9 -31.92 27.59 24.86
CA HIS A 9 -31.78 26.21 24.36
C HIS A 9 -31.70 25.93 22.87
N SER A 10 -30.43 25.98 22.43
CA SER A 10 -29.75 25.10 21.48
C SER A 10 -30.29 23.67 21.44
N ASP A 11 -30.61 23.21 20.23
CA ASP A 11 -30.98 21.84 19.93
C ASP A 11 -29.69 21.04 19.61
N HIS A 12 -29.20 20.27 20.59
CA HIS A 12 -28.15 19.27 20.39
C HIS A 12 -28.75 17.90 20.70
N GLY A 13 -29.01 17.12 19.65
CA GLY A 13 -29.54 15.77 19.78
C GLY A 13 -29.23 14.91 18.57
N HIS A 14 -27.97 14.52 18.38
CA HIS A 14 -27.64 13.31 17.63
C HIS A 14 -27.75 12.14 18.61
N GLY A 15 -28.81 11.35 18.47
CA GLY A 15 -29.17 10.31 19.43
C GLY A 15 -28.43 9.00 19.15
N MET A 16 -28.10 8.24 20.21
CA MET A 16 -27.53 6.89 20.11
C MET A 16 -28.35 5.94 19.21
N ALA A 17 -29.64 6.21 19.00
CA ALA A 17 -30.50 5.43 18.12
C ALA A 17 -30.10 5.51 16.63
N GLU A 18 -29.44 6.60 16.21
CA GLU A 18 -28.90 6.76 14.84
C GLU A 18 -27.52 6.12 14.69
N ASP A 19 -26.76 6.01 15.78
CA ASP A 19 -25.44 5.38 15.81
C ASP A 19 -25.50 3.85 15.95
N LEU A 20 -26.55 3.31 16.57
CA LEU A 20 -26.75 1.87 16.77
C LEU A 20 -26.75 1.05 15.46
N PRO A 21 -27.40 1.47 14.36
CA PRO A 21 -27.33 0.77 13.07
C PRO A 21 -25.91 0.76 12.49
N ARG A 22 -25.16 1.86 12.63
CA ARG A 22 -23.77 2.00 12.14
C ARG A 22 -22.80 1.15 12.95
N LEU A 23 -22.95 1.13 14.27
CA LEU A 23 -22.19 0.28 15.18
C LEU A 23 -22.50 -1.20 14.96
N ASN A 24 -23.77 -1.55 14.72
CA ASN A 24 -24.18 -2.94 14.48
C ASN A 24 -23.70 -3.45 13.10
N ALA A 25 -23.65 -2.59 12.08
CA ALA A 25 -23.01 -2.90 10.81
C ALA A 25 -21.50 -3.17 10.99
N GLN A 26 -20.80 -2.35 11.79
CA GLN A 26 -19.38 -2.56 12.10
C GLN A 26 -19.10 -3.83 12.94
N LEU A 27 -20.04 -4.27 13.79
CA LEU A 27 -19.92 -5.51 14.57
C LEU A 27 -20.16 -6.76 13.72
N GLY A 28 -21.03 -6.67 12.70
CA GLY A 28 -21.20 -7.74 11.70
C GLY A 28 -19.92 -8.06 10.93
N ARG A 29 -19.08 -7.05 10.67
CA ARG A 29 -17.77 -7.18 9.98
C ARG A 29 -16.77 -8.07 10.74
N ARG A 30 -16.87 -8.20 12.07
CA ARG A 30 -15.89 -8.93 12.89
C ARG A 30 -16.16 -10.43 13.06
N ARG A 31 -17.37 -10.91 12.76
CA ARG A 31 -17.76 -12.30 13.00
C ARG A 31 -17.54 -13.23 11.80
N ALA A 32 -17.34 -12.68 10.60
CA ALA A 32 -17.17 -13.48 9.38
C ALA A 32 -15.74 -14.04 9.18
N LEU A 33 -14.71 -13.53 9.88
CA LEU A 33 -13.31 -13.96 9.70
C LEU A 33 -12.85 -15.11 10.61
N GLN A 34 -13.71 -15.66 11.47
CA GLN A 34 -13.33 -16.80 12.33
C GLN A 34 -13.50 -18.18 11.67
N TRP A 35 -14.04 -18.26 10.45
CA TRP A 35 -14.49 -19.53 9.87
C TRP A 35 -13.60 -20.11 8.74
N PHE A 36 -12.45 -19.50 8.42
CA PHE A 36 -11.55 -20.03 7.37
C PHE A 36 -10.12 -20.35 7.80
N ALA A 37 -9.79 -20.31 9.09
CA ALA A 37 -8.43 -20.56 9.59
C ALA A 37 -8.14 -22.02 9.96
N GLY A 38 -8.72 -23.02 9.28
CA GLY A 38 -8.46 -24.41 9.61
C GLY A 38 -8.84 -25.42 8.54
N ALA A 39 -7.89 -25.75 7.66
CA ALA A 39 -7.67 -27.12 7.14
C ALA A 39 -6.50 -27.18 6.13
N GLY A 40 -5.54 -28.09 6.39
CA GLY A 40 -4.68 -28.74 5.39
C GLY A 40 -3.31 -28.10 5.14
N THR A 41 -2.18 -28.81 5.02
CA THR A 41 -1.89 -30.24 4.95
C THR A 41 -0.37 -30.43 5.14
N ALA A 42 0.02 -31.56 5.74
CA ALA A 42 1.42 -31.99 5.89
C ALA A 42 1.97 -32.58 4.58
N ALA A 43 3.25 -32.31 4.28
CA ALA A 43 4.01 -33.02 3.25
C ALA A 43 5.45 -33.27 3.70
N LEU A 44 5.85 -34.54 3.62
CA LEU A 44 7.14 -35.12 3.95
C LEU A 44 8.15 -34.83 2.82
N VAL A 45 9.35 -34.34 3.16
CA VAL A 45 10.47 -34.25 2.20
C VAL A 45 11.58 -35.20 2.65
N ALA A 46 11.83 -36.21 1.83
CA ALA A 46 13.01 -37.06 1.84
C ALA A 46 14.03 -36.54 0.81
N GLY A 47 15.32 -36.63 1.12
CA GLY A 47 16.39 -36.45 0.13
C GLY A 47 17.72 -35.98 0.71
N CYS A 48 18.49 -36.90 1.29
CA CYS A 48 19.89 -36.72 1.68
C CYS A 48 20.79 -37.67 0.88
N GLY A 49 21.98 -37.19 0.51
CA GLY A 49 23.17 -37.99 0.19
C GLY A 49 23.30 -38.35 -1.30
N GLY A 50 24.34 -37.97 -2.04
CA GLY A 50 25.71 -37.65 -1.65
C GLY A 50 26.64 -38.74 -2.19
N GLY A 51 27.54 -38.38 -3.11
CA GLY A 51 28.58 -39.30 -3.57
C GLY A 51 29.29 -38.83 -4.83
N SER A 52 30.51 -38.31 -4.68
CA SER A 52 31.65 -38.59 -5.56
C SER A 52 32.91 -38.00 -4.91
N GLY A 53 33.85 -38.87 -4.56
CA GLY A 53 35.17 -38.52 -4.06
C GLY A 53 36.26 -38.67 -5.12
N SER A 54 37.48 -38.32 -4.70
CA SER A 54 38.78 -38.35 -5.40
C SER A 54 39.11 -37.05 -6.13
N SER A 55 40.30 -36.45 -6.03
CA SER A 55 41.53 -36.79 -5.32
C SER A 55 42.47 -35.58 -5.41
N SER A 56 43.31 -35.42 -4.39
CA SER A 56 44.37 -34.42 -4.24
C SER A 56 45.46 -34.47 -5.31
N SER A 57 46.02 -33.31 -5.68
CA SER A 57 47.47 -33.05 -5.64
C SER A 57 47.82 -31.60 -5.99
N SER A 58 48.83 -31.11 -5.28
CA SER A 58 49.44 -29.79 -5.25
C SER A 58 50.31 -29.47 -6.46
N THR A 59 50.40 -28.19 -6.85
CA THR A 59 51.67 -27.59 -7.32
C THR A 59 51.62 -26.04 -7.31
N THR A 60 52.50 -25.47 -6.49
CA THR A 60 53.34 -24.26 -6.64
C THR A 60 52.87 -23.04 -7.48
N SER A 61 52.71 -21.93 -6.74
CA SER A 61 53.28 -20.59 -6.94
C SER A 61 53.46 -19.99 -8.34
N SER A 62 52.91 -18.79 -8.53
CA SER A 62 53.68 -17.58 -8.89
C SER A 62 52.81 -16.33 -8.73
N ALA A 63 53.25 -15.42 -7.87
CA ALA A 63 52.75 -14.06 -7.81
C ALA A 63 53.41 -13.23 -8.92
N ALA A 64 52.62 -12.50 -9.70
CA ALA A 64 53.11 -11.42 -10.55
C ALA A 64 52.16 -10.23 -10.42
N ALA A 65 52.66 -9.19 -9.76
CA ALA A 65 52.09 -7.86 -9.74
C ALA A 65 52.24 -7.22 -11.12
N THR A 66 51.23 -6.50 -11.60
CA THR A 66 51.39 -5.52 -12.68
C THR A 66 50.45 -4.35 -12.46
N THR A 67 51.03 -3.33 -11.85
CA THR A 67 51.09 -1.93 -12.28
C THR A 67 49.84 -1.31 -12.91
N THR A 68 49.18 -0.50 -12.10
CA THR A 68 48.27 0.59 -12.46
C THR A 68 48.90 1.56 -13.46
N THR A 69 48.20 1.82 -14.58
CA THR A 69 48.50 2.95 -15.47
C THR A 69 47.32 3.91 -15.44
N THR A 70 47.51 5.04 -14.74
CA THR A 70 46.56 6.15 -14.68
C THR A 70 46.60 6.94 -15.98
N THR A 71 45.51 6.90 -16.74
CA THR A 71 45.30 7.77 -17.91
C THR A 71 44.51 9.00 -17.47
N ALA A 72 44.97 10.18 -17.87
CA ALA A 72 44.45 11.47 -17.45
C ALA A 72 43.05 11.76 -18.03
N THR A 73 42.14 12.18 -17.14
CA THR A 73 40.79 12.65 -17.44
C THR A 73 40.82 14.06 -18.04
N PRO A 74 40.14 14.33 -19.18
CA PRO A 74 40.01 15.70 -19.69
C PRO A 74 39.03 16.52 -18.85
N THR A 75 39.39 17.78 -18.62
CA THR A 75 38.61 18.80 -17.89
C THR A 75 37.28 19.11 -18.59
N PRO A 76 36.11 19.02 -17.92
CA PRO A 76 34.85 19.44 -18.51
C PRO A 76 34.73 20.97 -18.54
N THR A 77 34.27 21.48 -19.68
CA THR A 77 33.89 22.89 -19.89
C THR A 77 32.57 23.18 -19.18
N ALA A 78 32.42 24.35 -18.56
CA ALA A 78 31.22 24.72 -17.80
C ALA A 78 30.00 24.95 -18.72
N THR A 79 28.94 24.18 -18.50
CA THR A 79 27.62 24.34 -19.11
C THR A 79 26.81 25.39 -18.33
N PRO A 80 26.13 26.36 -19.00
CA PRO A 80 25.32 27.35 -18.30
C PRO A 80 24.11 26.70 -17.60
N THR A 81 23.86 27.11 -16.36
CA THR A 81 22.73 26.69 -15.52
C THR A 81 21.41 27.23 -16.07
N PRO A 82 20.39 26.39 -16.35
CA PRO A 82 19.07 26.89 -16.71
C PRO A 82 18.38 27.54 -15.50
N THR A 83 17.85 28.74 -15.70
CA THR A 83 17.00 29.45 -14.74
C THR A 83 15.71 28.65 -14.51
N ALA A 84 15.38 28.37 -13.25
CA ALA A 84 14.18 27.64 -12.88
C ALA A 84 12.92 28.45 -13.26
N THR A 85 12.08 27.87 -14.12
CA THR A 85 10.71 28.34 -14.35
C THR A 85 9.87 28.02 -13.12
N ALA A 86 9.16 29.01 -12.59
CA ALA A 86 8.27 28.81 -11.45
C ALA A 86 7.13 27.85 -11.83
N THR A 87 7.03 26.75 -11.09
CA THR A 87 5.89 25.82 -11.15
C THR A 87 4.63 26.56 -10.68
N PRO A 88 3.54 26.56 -11.47
CA PRO A 88 2.29 27.16 -11.02
C PRO A 88 1.74 26.37 -9.82
N THR A 89 1.52 27.06 -8.71
CA THR A 89 0.79 26.53 -7.55
C THR A 89 -0.66 26.24 -7.96
N PRO A 90 -1.15 24.99 -7.91
CA PRO A 90 -2.55 24.73 -8.20
C PRO A 90 -3.43 25.41 -7.15
N THR A 91 -4.32 26.27 -7.60
CA THR A 91 -5.41 26.82 -6.77
C THR A 91 -6.39 25.69 -6.47
N ALA A 92 -6.50 25.32 -5.20
CA ALA A 92 -7.44 24.29 -4.75
C ALA A 92 -8.88 24.80 -4.88
N THR A 93 -9.62 24.28 -5.87
CA THR A 93 -11.07 24.34 -5.86
C THR A 93 -11.56 23.40 -4.76
N THR A 94 -12.02 23.95 -3.63
CA THR A 94 -12.53 23.16 -2.50
C THR A 94 -13.89 22.55 -2.85
N THR A 95 -13.87 21.44 -3.58
CA THR A 95 -14.84 20.37 -3.32
C THR A 95 -14.42 19.77 -1.97
N GLY A 96 -15.31 19.77 -0.98
CA GLY A 96 -15.00 19.23 0.35
C GLY A 96 -14.45 17.79 0.28
N CYS A 97 -13.47 17.47 1.12
CA CYS A 97 -12.95 16.12 1.27
C CYS A 97 -13.89 15.28 2.15
N VAL A 98 -13.92 13.97 1.89
CA VAL A 98 -14.75 13.01 2.61
C VAL A 98 -13.84 12.14 3.48
N ALA A 99 -14.31 11.75 4.67
CA ALA A 99 -13.57 10.80 5.49
C ALA A 99 -13.54 9.44 4.79
N ASP A 100 -12.35 8.84 4.67
CA ASP A 100 -12.21 7.48 4.19
C ASP A 100 -12.91 6.52 5.16
N PRO A 101 -13.70 5.55 4.67
CA PRO A 101 -14.26 4.51 5.52
C PRO A 101 -13.14 3.61 6.05
N SER A 102 -13.30 3.15 7.30
CA SER A 102 -12.44 2.10 7.82
C SER A 102 -12.80 0.76 7.19
N GLU A 103 -11.81 0.09 6.60
CA GLU A 103 -11.94 -1.25 6.04
C GLU A 103 -11.10 -2.27 6.80
N THR A 104 -11.34 -3.55 6.50
CA THR A 104 -10.49 -4.63 7.00
C THR A 104 -9.06 -4.50 6.45
N ALA A 105 -8.07 -4.82 7.29
CA ALA A 105 -6.68 -5.06 6.84
C ALA A 105 -6.60 -6.28 5.90
N GLY A 106 -7.63 -7.11 5.87
CA GLY A 106 -7.59 -8.41 5.21
C GLY A 106 -6.63 -9.37 5.92
N PRO A 107 -6.36 -10.54 5.33
CA PRO A 107 -5.54 -11.57 5.97
C PRO A 107 -4.03 -11.36 5.80
N TYR A 108 -3.58 -10.32 5.10
CA TYR A 108 -2.17 -10.16 4.73
C TYR A 108 -1.47 -8.86 5.20
N PRO A 109 -1.78 -8.30 6.40
CA PRO A 109 -1.06 -7.13 6.89
C PRO A 109 0.38 -7.49 7.27
N GLY A 110 1.27 -6.51 7.28
CA GLY A 110 2.67 -6.71 7.70
C GLY A 110 2.98 -5.99 9.01
N ASP A 111 1.94 -5.71 9.81
CA ASP A 111 1.97 -4.81 10.97
C ASP A 111 2.17 -5.54 12.31
N GLY A 112 2.25 -6.87 12.29
CA GLY A 112 2.35 -7.71 13.48
C GLY A 112 1.03 -8.14 14.10
N THR A 113 -0.11 -7.79 13.49
CA THR A 113 -1.44 -8.23 13.97
C THR A 113 -1.84 -9.62 13.50
N ASN A 114 -1.11 -10.19 12.54
CA ASN A 114 -1.39 -11.50 11.98
C ASN A 114 -0.15 -12.39 11.89
N THR A 115 -0.35 -13.70 11.73
CA THR A 115 0.69 -14.71 11.63
C THR A 115 0.68 -15.39 10.27
N ALA A 116 1.85 -15.84 9.84
CA ALA A 116 2.05 -16.66 8.65
C ALA A 116 3.04 -17.77 9.00
N SER A 117 2.72 -19.02 8.65
CA SER A 117 3.61 -20.18 8.88
C SER A 117 4.13 -20.29 10.33
N GLY A 118 3.29 -19.96 11.31
CA GLY A 118 3.63 -20.05 12.75
C GLY A 118 4.48 -18.89 13.30
N SER A 119 4.81 -17.89 12.48
CA SER A 119 5.53 -16.68 12.90
C SER A 119 4.67 -15.43 12.73
N THR A 120 4.86 -14.44 13.59
CA THR A 120 4.22 -13.12 13.43
C THR A 120 4.75 -12.44 12.18
N SER A 121 3.84 -12.04 11.29
CA SER A 121 4.18 -11.26 10.09
C SER A 121 4.28 -9.79 10.47
N ASN A 122 5.50 -9.31 10.73
CA ASN A 122 5.75 -7.91 11.08
C ASN A 122 6.96 -7.36 10.31
N VAL A 123 6.68 -6.67 9.22
CA VAL A 123 7.67 -5.96 8.39
C VAL A 123 7.94 -4.55 8.91
N LEU A 124 7.04 -3.98 9.73
CA LEU A 124 7.16 -2.61 10.22
C LEU A 124 8.34 -2.41 11.17
N THR A 125 8.84 -3.50 11.78
CA THR A 125 10.05 -3.47 12.62
C THR A 125 11.34 -3.72 11.83
N SER A 126 11.24 -4.05 10.53
CA SER A 126 12.39 -4.39 9.71
C SER A 126 13.14 -3.15 9.22
N SER A 127 14.47 -3.18 9.29
CA SER A 127 15.30 -2.14 8.68
C SER A 127 15.01 -2.04 7.18
N GLY A 128 14.77 -0.83 6.67
CA GLY A 128 14.47 -0.60 5.26
C GLY A 128 12.99 -0.50 4.93
N ILE A 129 12.06 -0.73 5.85
CA ILE A 129 10.62 -0.57 5.58
C ILE A 129 10.21 0.89 5.27
N VAL A 130 10.95 1.87 5.78
CA VAL A 130 10.73 3.29 5.46
C VAL A 130 11.36 3.58 4.11
N ARG A 131 10.54 3.57 3.06
CA ARG A 131 10.99 3.62 1.67
C ARG A 131 9.86 4.06 0.72
N SER A 132 10.22 4.78 -0.33
CA SER A 132 9.30 5.21 -1.38
C SER A 132 9.17 4.19 -2.51
N ASP A 133 10.26 3.60 -2.99
CA ASP A 133 10.21 2.52 -3.99
C ASP A 133 10.00 1.18 -3.30
N ILE A 134 8.81 0.60 -3.43
CA ILE A 134 8.42 -0.66 -2.78
C ILE A 134 8.45 -1.86 -3.72
N ARG A 135 8.92 -1.71 -4.97
CA ARG A 135 8.82 -2.77 -6.01
C ARG A 135 9.61 -4.04 -5.69
N LYS A 136 10.66 -3.93 -4.88
CA LYS A 136 11.61 -5.00 -4.61
C LYS A 136 11.62 -5.43 -3.14
N SER A 137 11.86 -6.71 -2.93
CA SER A 137 12.21 -7.26 -1.62
C SER A 137 13.48 -6.61 -1.07
N PHE A 138 13.61 -6.60 0.26
CA PHE A 138 14.70 -5.91 0.95
C PHE A 138 15.20 -6.59 2.23
N ILE A 139 14.54 -7.68 2.67
CA ILE A 139 14.96 -8.41 3.87
C ILE A 139 15.98 -9.49 3.47
N THR A 140 15.50 -10.62 2.93
CA THR A 140 16.32 -11.78 2.57
C THR A 140 16.53 -11.94 1.06
N SER A 141 15.87 -11.12 0.26
CA SER A 141 15.82 -11.21 -1.20
C SER A 141 15.83 -9.81 -1.81
N THR A 142 16.22 -9.71 -3.08
CA THR A 142 16.14 -8.50 -3.90
C THR A 142 15.19 -8.64 -5.09
N THR A 143 14.37 -9.70 -5.09
CA THR A 143 13.37 -9.98 -6.15
C THR A 143 12.51 -8.76 -6.40
N ASP A 144 12.33 -8.43 -7.68
CA ASP A 144 11.40 -7.43 -8.17
C ASP A 144 10.06 -8.12 -8.49
N ALA A 145 8.97 -7.62 -7.91
CA ALA A 145 7.64 -8.21 -8.13
C ALA A 145 7.20 -8.10 -9.61
N GLY A 146 7.67 -7.06 -10.30
CA GLY A 146 7.26 -6.70 -11.65
C GLY A 146 5.78 -6.36 -11.81
N GLY A 147 5.44 -5.67 -12.90
CA GLY A 147 4.07 -5.25 -13.21
C GLY A 147 4.05 -3.93 -13.99
N VAL A 148 2.87 -3.35 -14.16
CA VAL A 148 2.76 -2.00 -14.73
C VAL A 148 3.15 -0.99 -13.67
N LEU A 149 4.15 -0.16 -13.97
CA LEU A 149 4.69 0.83 -13.02
C LEU A 149 3.62 1.84 -12.60
N VAL A 150 3.56 2.14 -11.30
CA VAL A 150 2.69 3.17 -10.72
C VAL A 150 3.50 4.05 -9.78
N THR A 151 3.50 5.36 -10.03
CA THR A 151 3.91 6.39 -9.07
C THR A 151 2.67 6.92 -8.36
N LEU A 152 2.43 6.47 -7.14
CA LEU A 152 1.24 6.78 -6.35
C LEU A 152 1.55 7.89 -5.34
N THR A 153 0.83 9.00 -5.43
CA THR A 153 0.87 10.07 -4.43
C THR A 153 -0.40 10.07 -3.60
N LEU A 154 -0.26 10.06 -2.28
CA LEU A 154 -1.36 10.08 -1.32
C LEU A 154 -1.28 11.35 -0.49
N THR A 155 -2.38 12.10 -0.43
CA THR A 155 -2.49 13.32 0.39
C THR A 155 -3.38 13.06 1.59
N VAL A 156 -2.82 13.06 2.79
CA VAL A 156 -3.56 12.86 4.04
C VAL A 156 -4.07 14.21 4.55
N VAL A 157 -5.38 14.30 4.82
CA VAL A 157 -6.05 15.54 5.24
C VAL A 157 -6.95 15.32 6.45
N ASN A 158 -7.19 16.38 7.24
CA ASN A 158 -8.22 16.38 8.27
C ASN A 158 -9.53 16.96 7.70
N VAL A 159 -10.57 16.12 7.62
CA VAL A 159 -11.86 16.53 7.07
C VAL A 159 -12.62 17.52 7.95
N ASN A 160 -12.34 17.53 9.26
CA ASN A 160 -12.94 18.47 10.22
C ASN A 160 -12.23 19.82 10.27
N ALA A 161 -11.10 19.98 9.57
CA ALA A 161 -10.31 21.20 9.53
C ALA A 161 -10.21 21.74 8.09
N THR A 162 -11.34 21.76 7.37
CA THR A 162 -11.40 22.26 5.98
C THR A 162 -10.38 21.56 5.07
N CYS A 163 -10.20 20.24 5.28
CA CYS A 163 -9.25 19.44 4.51
C CYS A 163 -7.79 19.88 4.65
N ALA A 164 -7.43 20.47 5.79
CA ALA A 164 -6.04 20.86 6.06
C ALA A 164 -5.12 19.64 5.94
N PRO A 165 -3.97 19.78 5.24
CA PRO A 165 -3.00 18.70 5.09
C PRO A 165 -2.39 18.29 6.43
N LEU A 166 -2.16 16.99 6.60
CA LEU A 166 -1.63 16.40 7.83
C LEU A 166 -0.17 15.98 7.64
N ALA A 167 0.76 16.84 8.06
CA ALA A 167 2.20 16.57 8.02
C ALA A 167 2.68 15.68 9.18
N GLY A 168 3.71 14.87 8.96
CA GLY A 168 4.33 14.02 10.00
C GLY A 168 3.60 12.71 10.31
N TYR A 169 2.47 12.44 9.66
CA TYR A 169 1.75 11.17 9.72
C TYR A 169 2.47 10.14 8.87
N ALA A 170 2.48 8.88 9.31
CA ALA A 170 3.05 7.78 8.55
C ALA A 170 1.97 7.00 7.82
N VAL A 171 2.25 6.63 6.57
CA VAL A 171 1.36 5.80 5.74
C VAL A 171 2.11 4.51 5.43
N TYR A 172 1.51 3.38 5.81
CA TYR A 172 1.95 2.05 5.40
C TYR A 172 1.10 1.59 4.22
N LEU A 173 1.73 1.20 3.11
CA LEU A 173 1.06 0.71 1.90
C LEU A 173 1.45 -0.76 1.66
N TRP A 174 0.49 -1.61 1.31
CA TRP A 174 0.80 -2.96 0.81
C TRP A 174 -0.22 -3.50 -0.20
N HIS A 175 0.22 -4.43 -1.05
CA HIS A 175 -0.67 -5.15 -1.97
C HIS A 175 -0.05 -6.44 -2.52
N ALA A 176 -0.85 -7.21 -3.26
CA ALA A 176 -0.41 -8.40 -4.00
C ALA A 176 0.44 -8.06 -5.23
N ASP A 177 1.31 -8.98 -5.64
CA ASP A 177 1.99 -8.92 -6.93
C ASP A 177 1.06 -9.25 -8.11
N ARG A 178 1.57 -9.17 -9.34
CA ARG A 178 0.80 -9.41 -10.57
C ARG A 178 0.14 -10.80 -10.69
N GLN A 179 0.52 -11.76 -9.84
CA GLN A 179 -0.04 -13.12 -9.79
C GLN A 179 -1.04 -13.30 -8.64
N GLY A 180 -1.26 -12.29 -7.80
CA GLY A 180 -2.12 -12.40 -6.62
C GLY A 180 -1.40 -12.84 -5.36
N HIS A 181 -0.07 -12.93 -5.35
CA HIS A 181 0.66 -13.34 -4.16
C HIS A 181 1.01 -12.14 -3.26
N TYR A 182 0.81 -12.32 -1.96
CA TYR A 182 1.25 -11.39 -0.94
C TYR A 182 2.61 -11.83 -0.37
N SER A 183 3.58 -10.91 -0.40
CA SER A 183 4.86 -11.06 0.30
C SER A 183 4.63 -11.32 1.79
N LEU A 184 5.53 -12.05 2.46
CA LEU A 184 5.42 -12.56 3.85
C LEU A 184 4.35 -13.65 4.07
N TYR A 185 3.50 -13.91 3.09
CA TYR A 185 2.40 -14.88 3.19
C TYR A 185 2.52 -15.93 2.09
N THR A 186 1.76 -15.79 1.01
CA THR A 186 1.77 -16.73 -0.11
C THR A 186 3.10 -16.69 -0.87
N ALA A 187 3.85 -15.59 -0.78
CA ALA A 187 5.25 -15.46 -1.17
C ALA A 187 6.11 -15.22 0.09
N ALA A 188 6.19 -16.22 0.98
CA ALA A 188 6.77 -16.09 2.31
C ALA A 188 8.25 -15.64 2.34
N ALA A 189 9.03 -15.94 1.30
CA ALA A 189 10.43 -15.54 1.20
C ALA A 189 10.65 -14.09 0.76
N GLU A 190 9.57 -13.38 0.38
CA GLU A 190 9.61 -12.07 -0.24
C GLU A 190 9.07 -10.97 0.68
N SER A 191 9.49 -9.73 0.42
CA SER A 191 9.15 -8.52 1.20
C SER A 191 8.81 -7.30 0.32
N TYR A 192 8.69 -7.50 -1.00
CA TYR A 192 8.25 -6.46 -1.94
C TYR A 192 6.84 -5.95 -1.64
N LEU A 193 6.48 -4.85 -2.29
CA LEU A 193 5.16 -4.23 -2.32
C LEU A 193 4.62 -3.91 -0.93
N ARG A 194 5.54 -3.55 -0.02
CA ARG A 194 5.30 -3.09 1.35
C ARG A 194 6.23 -1.92 1.64
N GLY A 195 5.70 -0.81 2.14
CA GLY A 195 6.52 0.33 2.51
C GLY A 195 5.81 1.37 3.35
N VAL A 196 6.61 2.09 4.14
CA VAL A 196 6.17 3.20 4.97
C VAL A 196 6.79 4.49 4.47
N GLN A 197 5.99 5.55 4.38
CA GLN A 197 6.45 6.91 4.13
C GLN A 197 5.85 7.86 5.17
N VAL A 198 6.51 8.99 5.40
CA VAL A 198 6.02 10.06 6.27
C VAL A 198 5.58 11.23 5.41
N THR A 199 4.38 11.72 5.69
CA THR A 199 3.76 12.87 5.01
C THR A 199 4.59 14.13 5.19
N ASP A 200 4.81 14.85 4.08
CA ASP A 200 5.50 16.13 4.05
C ASP A 200 4.62 17.29 4.57
N ALA A 201 5.09 18.53 4.43
CA ALA A 201 4.34 19.73 4.82
C ALA A 201 3.00 19.91 4.08
N ASN A 202 2.84 19.27 2.92
CA ASN A 202 1.61 19.26 2.13
C ASN A 202 0.73 18.04 2.46
N GLY A 203 1.08 17.25 3.48
CA GLY A 203 0.38 16.02 3.83
C GLY A 203 0.62 14.88 2.83
N GLN A 204 1.66 14.97 1.99
CA GLN A 204 1.86 14.05 0.88
C GLN A 204 2.93 12.99 1.15
N VAL A 205 2.65 11.78 0.67
CA VAL A 205 3.65 10.72 0.46
C VAL A 205 3.59 10.24 -0.98
N THR A 206 4.73 9.84 -1.53
CA THR A 206 4.80 9.25 -2.87
C THR A 206 5.49 7.89 -2.82
N PHE A 207 4.84 6.88 -3.39
CA PHE A 207 5.36 5.53 -3.56
C PHE A 207 5.61 5.22 -5.04
N THR A 208 6.68 4.49 -5.32
CA THR A 208 6.89 3.82 -6.62
C THR A 208 6.57 2.34 -6.43
N THR A 209 5.57 1.84 -7.14
CA THR A 209 5.05 0.48 -7.01
C THR A 209 4.56 -0.08 -8.35
N TYR A 210 3.86 -1.20 -8.36
CA TYR A 210 3.15 -1.76 -9.51
C TYR A 210 1.64 -1.78 -9.32
N PHE A 211 0.90 -1.77 -10.43
CA PHE A 211 -0.56 -1.92 -10.43
C PHE A 211 -0.96 -3.28 -9.85
N PRO A 212 -1.97 -3.36 -8.96
CA PRO A 212 -2.33 -4.60 -8.28
C PRO A 212 -3.09 -5.54 -9.23
N PRO A 213 -3.03 -6.86 -9.01
CA PRO A 213 -3.71 -7.85 -9.84
C PRO A 213 -5.22 -7.87 -9.59
N ALA A 214 -5.95 -8.64 -10.41
CA ALA A 214 -7.21 -9.24 -9.99
C ALA A 214 -6.96 -10.67 -9.49
N TYR A 215 -7.62 -11.04 -8.39
CA TYR A 215 -7.68 -12.40 -7.88
C TYR A 215 -9.11 -12.71 -7.40
N ASP A 216 -9.44 -13.99 -7.26
CA ASP A 216 -10.83 -14.41 -7.07
C ASP A 216 -11.48 -13.79 -5.82
N GLY A 217 -12.70 -13.29 -6.00
CA GLY A 217 -13.56 -12.77 -4.95
C GLY A 217 -13.27 -11.35 -4.46
N ARG A 218 -12.22 -10.67 -4.97
CA ARG A 218 -11.85 -9.33 -4.53
C ARG A 218 -11.55 -8.40 -5.69
N TRP A 219 -12.14 -7.20 -5.67
CA TRP A 219 -11.82 -6.12 -6.60
C TRP A 219 -10.34 -5.70 -6.46
N PRO A 220 -9.60 -5.41 -7.55
CA PRO A 220 -8.19 -4.98 -7.46
C PRO A 220 -8.00 -3.77 -6.54
N HIS A 221 -7.05 -3.85 -5.61
CA HIS A 221 -6.90 -2.84 -4.56
C HIS A 221 -5.46 -2.66 -4.08
N PHE A 222 -5.22 -1.50 -3.48
CA PHE A 222 -4.12 -1.28 -2.54
C PHE A 222 -4.67 -1.25 -1.12
N HIS A 223 -3.97 -1.84 -0.16
CA HIS A 223 -4.26 -1.61 1.24
C HIS A 223 -3.40 -0.48 1.78
N PHE A 224 -3.92 0.23 2.78
CA PHE A 224 -3.12 1.16 3.54
C PHE A 224 -3.54 1.27 5.00
N GLU A 225 -2.58 1.71 5.81
CA GLU A 225 -2.79 2.15 7.17
C GLU A 225 -2.19 3.54 7.36
N VAL A 226 -2.84 4.37 8.16
CA VAL A 226 -2.31 5.67 8.59
C VAL A 226 -2.03 5.64 10.08
N PHE A 227 -0.91 6.21 10.48
CA PHE A 227 -0.47 6.37 11.86
C PHE A 227 -0.19 7.85 12.14
N SER A 228 -0.41 8.29 13.37
CA SER A 228 -0.14 9.69 13.77
C SER A 228 1.34 10.06 13.79
N SER A 229 2.26 9.09 13.70
CA SER A 229 3.70 9.32 13.60
C SER A 229 4.40 8.07 13.07
N LEU A 230 5.64 8.25 12.58
CA LEU A 230 6.50 7.14 12.21
C LEU A 230 6.79 6.19 13.38
N SER A 231 7.02 6.73 14.57
CA SER A 231 7.29 5.91 15.76
C SER A 231 6.11 4.98 16.09
N ASN A 232 4.88 5.43 15.89
CA ASN A 232 3.70 4.59 16.08
C ASN A 232 3.65 3.46 15.05
N ALA A 233 3.87 3.79 13.76
CA ALA A 233 3.92 2.80 12.69
C ALA A 233 4.97 1.71 12.97
N LEU A 234 6.21 2.10 13.30
CA LEU A 234 7.31 1.15 13.54
C LEU A 234 7.14 0.32 14.82
N SER A 235 6.23 0.73 15.72
CA SER A 235 5.86 -0.08 16.89
C SER A 235 4.82 -1.17 16.58
N GLY A 236 4.27 -1.21 15.37
CA GLY A 236 3.25 -2.18 14.94
C GLY A 236 1.91 -2.02 15.64
N ARG A 237 1.59 -0.81 16.11
CA ARG A 237 0.39 -0.54 16.91
C ARG A 237 -0.22 0.82 16.52
N TYR A 238 -1.52 0.97 16.79
CA TYR A 238 -2.23 2.25 16.75
C TYR A 238 -2.39 2.87 15.36
N ALA A 239 -2.65 2.05 14.33
CA ALA A 239 -3.21 2.58 13.09
C ALA A 239 -4.50 3.36 13.44
N ILE A 240 -4.57 4.60 13.00
CA ILE A 240 -5.71 5.49 13.23
C ILE A 240 -6.75 5.36 12.11
N LEU A 241 -6.33 4.78 10.98
CA LEU A 241 -7.18 4.38 9.87
C LEU A 241 -6.52 3.16 9.22
N THR A 242 -7.31 2.11 9.01
CA THR A 242 -6.98 0.99 8.12
C THR A 242 -8.05 1.01 7.03
N SER A 243 -7.64 1.02 5.77
CA SER A 243 -8.58 1.06 4.65
C SER A 243 -7.97 0.49 3.37
N GLN A 244 -8.70 0.58 2.26
CA GLN A 244 -8.31 0.06 0.96
C GLN A 244 -8.68 1.06 -0.14
N MET A 245 -7.82 1.18 -1.16
CA MET A 245 -8.12 1.91 -2.38
C MET A 245 -8.60 0.94 -3.45
N CYS A 246 -9.77 1.17 -4.05
CA CYS A 246 -10.27 0.37 -5.15
C CYS A 246 -9.75 0.91 -6.49
N MET A 247 -9.25 0.03 -7.36
CA MET A 247 -8.69 0.46 -8.65
C MET A 247 -9.80 0.82 -9.65
N PRO A 248 -9.63 1.87 -10.48
CA PRO A 248 -10.64 2.23 -11.48
C PRO A 248 -10.82 1.13 -12.54
N ALA A 249 -12.06 0.74 -12.81
CA ALA A 249 -12.39 -0.36 -13.74
C ALA A 249 -11.78 -0.17 -15.14
N ALA A 250 -11.76 1.07 -15.65
CA ALA A 250 -11.18 1.38 -16.96
C ALA A 250 -9.66 1.10 -17.00
N ILE A 251 -8.96 1.39 -15.90
CA ILE A 251 -7.52 1.13 -15.81
C ILE A 251 -7.28 -0.37 -15.64
N CYS A 252 -8.08 -1.07 -14.83
CA CYS A 252 -8.04 -2.54 -14.72
C CYS A 252 -8.17 -3.20 -16.09
N ASN A 253 -9.20 -2.84 -16.89
CA ASN A 253 -9.39 -3.37 -18.24
C ASN A 253 -8.17 -3.13 -19.15
N THR A 254 -7.57 -1.95 -19.06
CA THR A 254 -6.40 -1.59 -19.87
C THR A 254 -5.15 -2.37 -19.45
N VAL A 255 -4.90 -2.50 -18.15
CA VAL A 255 -3.74 -3.22 -17.61
C VAL A 255 -3.86 -4.72 -17.85
N PHE A 256 -5.04 -5.30 -17.59
CA PHE A 256 -5.26 -6.75 -17.69
C PHE A 256 -5.37 -7.26 -19.12
N ALA A 257 -5.48 -6.39 -20.11
CA ALA A 257 -5.32 -6.76 -21.52
C ALA A 257 -3.90 -7.30 -21.83
N ASN A 258 -2.89 -6.94 -21.01
CA ASN A 258 -1.55 -7.50 -21.13
C ASN A 258 -1.43 -8.85 -20.40
N THR A 259 -1.85 -9.92 -21.05
CA THR A 259 -1.85 -11.28 -20.49
C THR A 259 -0.45 -11.87 -20.32
N SER A 260 0.58 -11.33 -20.97
CA SER A 260 1.96 -11.74 -20.68
C SER A 260 2.42 -11.26 -19.31
N LEU A 261 1.92 -10.11 -18.85
CA LEU A 261 2.29 -9.51 -17.58
C LEU A 261 1.30 -9.86 -16.45
N TYR A 262 0.00 -9.93 -16.76
CA TYR A 262 -1.07 -10.30 -15.84
C TYR A 262 -1.88 -11.49 -16.42
N PRO A 263 -1.36 -12.72 -16.35
CA PRO A 263 -1.86 -13.85 -17.14
C PRO A 263 -3.29 -14.28 -16.83
N THR A 264 -3.74 -14.12 -15.59
CA THR A 264 -5.08 -14.56 -15.15
C THR A 264 -6.02 -13.40 -14.86
N ALA A 265 -5.54 -12.15 -14.88
CA ALA A 265 -6.30 -11.05 -14.32
C ALA A 265 -7.53 -10.69 -15.14
N ALA A 266 -7.49 -10.77 -16.48
CA ALA A 266 -8.63 -10.42 -17.33
C ALA A 266 -9.83 -11.37 -17.11
N SER A 267 -9.59 -12.68 -17.03
CA SER A 267 -10.64 -13.67 -16.85
C SER A 267 -11.23 -13.66 -15.44
N ILE A 268 -10.42 -13.34 -14.43
CA ILE A 268 -10.91 -13.13 -13.07
C ILE A 268 -11.72 -11.85 -13.00
N PHE A 269 -11.18 -10.73 -13.50
CA PHE A 269 -11.79 -9.41 -13.40
C PHE A 269 -13.17 -9.35 -14.07
N SER A 270 -13.38 -10.06 -15.18
CA SER A 270 -14.69 -10.13 -15.84
C SER A 270 -15.80 -10.76 -14.99
N ARG A 271 -15.47 -11.40 -13.86
CA ARG A 271 -16.42 -12.02 -12.92
C ARG A 271 -16.58 -11.21 -11.63
N LEU A 272 -15.87 -10.10 -11.49
CA LEU A 272 -15.89 -9.26 -10.30
C LEU A 272 -16.86 -8.09 -10.47
N SER A 273 -17.46 -7.67 -9.36
CA SER A 273 -18.23 -6.42 -9.27
C SER A 273 -17.90 -5.75 -7.95
N LEU A 274 -17.78 -4.42 -7.96
CA LEU A 274 -17.69 -3.63 -6.72
C LEU A 274 -18.89 -3.89 -5.82
N SER A 275 -20.11 -4.03 -6.38
CA SER A 275 -21.34 -4.22 -5.61
C SER A 275 -21.42 -5.55 -4.85
N THR A 276 -20.61 -6.54 -5.24
CA THR A 276 -20.56 -7.86 -4.58
C THR A 276 -19.23 -8.10 -3.87
N ASP A 277 -18.29 -7.14 -3.94
CA ASP A 277 -17.05 -7.21 -3.18
C ASP A 277 -17.37 -7.05 -1.69
N ASN A 278 -16.76 -7.89 -0.85
CA ASN A 278 -17.05 -7.92 0.58
C ASN A 278 -16.40 -6.77 1.39
N VAL A 279 -15.67 -5.87 0.73
CA VAL A 279 -15.08 -4.66 1.30
C VAL A 279 -15.71 -3.40 0.69
N PHE A 280 -15.93 -3.38 -0.62
CA PHE A 280 -16.45 -2.19 -1.30
C PHE A 280 -17.97 -2.23 -1.53
N GLY A 281 -18.61 -3.41 -1.44
CA GLY A 281 -20.02 -3.58 -1.82
C GLY A 281 -21.03 -2.89 -0.91
N ASP A 282 -20.66 -2.59 0.34
CA ASP A 282 -21.49 -1.84 1.30
C ASP A 282 -21.12 -0.34 1.38
N ASN A 283 -20.17 0.13 0.57
CA ASN A 283 -19.79 1.54 0.53
C ASN A 283 -20.74 2.38 -0.31
N THR A 284 -21.03 3.58 0.17
CA THR A 284 -21.77 4.59 -0.59
C THR A 284 -20.96 5.04 -1.81
N ALA A 285 -21.64 5.62 -2.80
CA ALA A 285 -20.97 6.17 -3.99
C ALA A 285 -19.88 7.20 -3.64
N ALA A 286 -20.10 8.02 -2.60
CA ALA A 286 -19.12 9.00 -2.13
C ALA A 286 -17.89 8.33 -1.51
N GLN A 287 -18.07 7.26 -0.75
CA GLN A 287 -16.96 6.48 -0.17
C GLN A 287 -16.16 5.75 -1.26
N ILE A 288 -16.82 5.16 -2.25
CA ILE A 288 -16.15 4.56 -3.40
C ILE A 288 -15.34 5.61 -4.17
N ALA A 289 -15.93 6.79 -4.42
CA ALA A 289 -15.22 7.88 -5.07
C ALA A 289 -13.98 8.34 -4.27
N GLN A 290 -14.11 8.45 -2.94
CA GLN A 290 -13.02 8.79 -2.03
C GLN A 290 -11.90 7.72 -2.05
N GLN A 291 -12.25 6.44 -2.09
CA GLN A 291 -11.30 5.31 -2.14
C GLN A 291 -10.74 5.02 -3.55
N THR A 292 -11.21 5.70 -4.60
CA THR A 292 -10.74 5.45 -5.98
C THR A 292 -9.68 6.48 -6.37
N PRO A 293 -8.41 6.07 -6.54
CA PRO A 293 -7.38 7.00 -7.01
C PRO A 293 -7.62 7.41 -8.47
N THR A 294 -7.22 8.62 -8.80
CA THR A 294 -7.18 9.10 -10.19
C THR A 294 -5.88 8.66 -10.84
N PHE A 295 -5.93 8.18 -12.09
CA PHE A 295 -4.77 7.69 -12.84
C PHE A 295 -4.57 8.50 -14.12
N SER A 296 -3.31 8.74 -14.47
CA SER A 296 -2.89 9.32 -15.75
C SER A 296 -1.63 8.61 -16.24
N GLY A 297 -1.52 8.38 -17.55
CA GLY A 297 -0.41 7.65 -18.17
C GLY A 297 -0.86 6.47 -19.01
N SER A 298 0.01 5.46 -19.13
CA SER A 298 -0.25 4.27 -19.95
C SER A 298 0.48 3.05 -19.43
N VAL A 299 0.11 1.86 -19.91
CA VAL A 299 0.79 0.59 -19.59
C VAL A 299 2.29 0.63 -19.93
N ALA A 300 2.66 1.24 -21.08
CA ALA A 300 4.05 1.27 -21.54
C ALA A 300 4.93 2.28 -20.78
N ALA A 301 4.38 3.46 -20.45
CA ALA A 301 5.11 4.50 -19.72
C ALA A 301 5.04 4.34 -18.19
N GLY A 302 4.08 3.55 -17.71
CA GLY A 302 3.63 3.59 -16.32
C GLY A 302 2.53 4.63 -16.10
N TYR A 303 1.90 4.56 -14.94
CA TYR A 303 0.89 5.51 -14.49
C TYR A 303 1.42 6.38 -13.35
N THR A 304 1.00 7.64 -13.33
CA THR A 304 0.94 8.43 -12.11
C THR A 304 -0.47 8.30 -11.54
N ALA A 305 -0.57 8.08 -10.23
CA ALA A 305 -1.84 7.99 -9.53
C ALA A 305 -1.88 8.95 -8.34
N ALA A 306 -3.05 9.52 -8.06
CA ALA A 306 -3.25 10.42 -6.93
C ALA A 306 -4.56 10.11 -6.20
N ALA A 307 -4.52 10.10 -4.88
CA ALA A 307 -5.69 9.99 -4.00
C ALA A 307 -5.55 10.90 -2.78
N VAL A 308 -6.69 11.36 -2.27
CA VAL A 308 -6.79 12.02 -0.95
C VAL A 308 -7.20 10.97 0.05
N ILE A 309 -6.60 10.98 1.25
CA ILE A 309 -7.01 10.16 2.39
C ILE A 309 -7.58 11.10 3.45
N GLY A 310 -8.90 11.08 3.64
CA GLY A 310 -9.59 11.91 4.60
C GLY A 310 -9.67 11.25 5.98
N ILE A 311 -9.16 11.93 7.00
CA ILE A 311 -9.28 11.48 8.40
C ILE A 311 -10.21 12.42 9.16
N ALA A 312 -11.22 11.87 9.84
CA ALA A 312 -12.06 12.61 10.76
C ALA A 312 -11.38 12.69 12.14
N ARG A 313 -10.83 13.87 12.46
CA ARG A 313 -10.14 14.19 13.72
C ARG A 313 -10.72 15.42 14.37
#